data_AF-A0AAD8MFU9-F1
#
_entry.id   AF-A0AAD8MFU9-F1
#
_cell.length_a   1.000
_cell.length_b   1.000
_cell.length_c   1.000
_cell.angle_alpha   90.00
_cell.angle_beta   90.00
_cell.angle_gamma   90.00
#
_symmetry.space_group_name_H-M   'P 1'
#
loop_
_entity.id
_entity.type
_entity.pdbx_description
1 polymer ?
#
loop_
_entity_poly.entity_id
_entity_poly.type
_entity_poly.pdbx_seq_one_letter_code
_entity_poly.pdbx_strand_id
1 'polypeptide(L)'
;MITLMRRIQLAFISNAAKRRATCNKRKKSLKKKMEELATLCGVDVCTILHCNDLDPQLEFWPSKSETERVVAEFQSLSRRQQTRNMVDVKKFTRKNIVKAKEKLQKLVSANREKELTKVMFDCLAGRLELQNPGLEDLDALGRVVDKKLDDVEKRIEALMLNHPGHVDASTSSAGAMAGGAARD
;
A
#
# COMPACT_ATOMS: atom_id res chain seq x y z
N MET A 1 26.09 7.61 -10.43
CA MET A 1 26.02 7.48 -8.96
C MET A 1 24.56 7.65 -8.51
N ILE A 2 23.81 6.56 -8.38
CA ILE A 2 22.40 6.62 -7.96
C ILE A 2 22.39 6.86 -6.45
N THR A 3 21.98 8.05 -6.02
CA THR A 3 21.85 8.34 -4.59
C THR A 3 20.68 7.54 -4.03
N LEU A 4 20.95 6.57 -3.15
CA LEU A 4 19.90 5.82 -2.45
C LEU A 4 19.08 6.82 -1.60
N MET A 5 17.88 7.16 -2.06
CA MET A 5 16.97 8.04 -1.34
C MET A 5 16.45 7.31 -0.09
N ARG A 6 17.09 7.58 1.05
CA ARG A 6 16.58 7.10 2.34
C ARG A 6 15.22 7.73 2.62
N ARG A 7 14.23 6.89 2.92
CA ARG A 7 12.89 7.35 3.31
C ARG A 7 13.00 8.24 4.55
N ILE A 8 12.64 9.51 4.42
CA ILE A 8 12.71 10.47 5.53
C ILE A 8 11.48 10.28 6.42
N GLN A 9 11.70 10.09 7.72
CA GLN A 9 10.63 10.18 8.71
C GLN A 9 10.19 11.64 8.85
N LEU A 10 8.87 11.89 8.80
CA LEU A 10 8.29 13.22 9.00
C LEU A 10 8.20 13.53 10.50
N ALA A 11 9.36 13.74 11.12
CA ALA A 11 9.51 14.10 12.53
C ALA A 11 10.40 15.34 12.67
N PHE A 12 10.36 15.99 13.83
CA PHE A 12 11.25 17.10 14.14
C PHE A 12 12.71 16.65 14.11
N ILE A 13 13.56 17.35 13.36
CA ILE A 13 14.99 17.04 13.27
C ILE A 13 15.68 17.70 14.46
N SER A 14 16.04 16.96 15.51
CA SER A 14 16.60 17.55 16.74
C SER A 14 17.92 18.30 16.50
N ASN A 15 18.80 17.78 15.63
CA ASN A 15 20.07 18.43 15.31
C ASN A 15 19.83 19.72 14.49
N ALA A 16 20.19 20.86 15.08
CA ALA A 16 19.95 22.19 14.51
C ALA A 16 20.63 22.41 13.15
N ALA A 17 21.89 22.00 12.99
CA ALA A 17 22.61 22.15 11.72
C ALA A 17 21.97 21.33 10.60
N LYS A 18 21.62 20.06 10.86
CA LYS A 18 20.91 19.19 9.91
C LYS A 18 19.51 19.72 9.60
N ARG A 19 18.79 20.24 10.60
CA ARG A 19 17.47 20.86 10.45
C ARG A 19 17.56 22.07 9.52
N ARG A 20 18.49 22.99 9.75
CA ARG A 20 18.72 24.18 8.91
C ARG A 20 19.08 23.80 7.46
N ALA A 21 20.04 22.89 7.28
CA ALA A 21 20.42 22.42 5.95
C ALA A 21 19.24 21.78 5.20
N THR A 22 18.43 20.99 5.90
CA THR A 22 17.22 20.38 5.34
C THR A 22 16.17 21.42 4.99
N CYS A 23 15.96 22.42 5.87
CA CYS A 23 15.02 23.52 5.65
C CYS A 23 15.39 24.28 4.38
N ASN A 24 16.66 24.69 4.23
CA ASN A 24 17.14 25.40 3.05
C ASN A 24 16.97 24.60 1.75
N LYS A 25 17.25 23.28 1.77
CA LYS A 25 17.03 22.40 0.61
C LYS A 25 15.55 22.26 0.27
N ARG A 26 14.71 21.98 1.27
CA ARG A 26 13.26 21.80 1.08
C ARG A 26 12.57 23.08 0.66
N LYS A 27 12.98 24.23 1.20
CA LYS A 27 12.50 25.56 0.82
C LYS A 27 12.70 25.83 -0.66
N LYS A 28 13.92 25.63 -1.18
CA LYS A 28 14.22 25.76 -2.61
C LYS A 28 13.35 24.82 -3.46
N SER A 29 13.21 23.57 -3.03
CA SER A 29 12.36 22.60 -3.73
C SER A 29 10.87 22.96 -3.68
N LEU A 30 10.40 23.51 -2.55
CA LEU A 30 9.01 23.92 -2.38
C LEU A 30 8.69 25.07 -3.31
N LYS A 31 9.52 26.12 -3.31
CA LYS A 31 9.40 27.27 -4.22
C LYS A 31 9.32 26.81 -5.68
N LYS A 32 10.24 25.94 -6.13
CA LYS A 32 10.18 25.38 -7.49
C LYS A 32 8.87 24.65 -7.79
N LYS A 33 8.36 23.86 -6.83
CA LYS A 33 7.09 23.14 -7.00
C LYS A 33 5.88 24.08 -7.02
N MET A 34 5.93 25.21 -6.30
CA MET A 34 4.90 26.24 -6.34
C MET A 34 4.94 27.01 -7.66
N GLU A 35 6.12 27.31 -8.20
CA GLU A 35 6.32 27.90 -9.53
C GLU A 35 5.74 26.99 -10.63
N GLU A 36 6.06 25.69 -10.58
CA GLU A 36 5.48 24.70 -11.50
C GLU A 36 3.95 24.63 -11.36
N LEU A 37 3.41 24.62 -10.15
CA LEU A 37 1.96 24.58 -9.91
C LEU A 37 1.25 25.82 -10.46
N ALA A 38 1.77 27.00 -10.17
CA ALA A 38 1.22 28.26 -10.66
C ALA A 38 1.21 28.29 -12.20
N THR A 39 2.32 27.85 -12.81
CA THR A 39 2.48 27.85 -14.27
C THR A 39 1.59 26.82 -14.96
N LEU A 40 1.58 25.57 -14.48
CA LEU A 40 0.89 24.46 -15.13
C LEU A 40 -0.63 24.51 -14.93
N CYS A 41 -1.08 25.04 -13.80
CA CYS A 41 -2.50 25.07 -13.46
C CYS A 41 -3.13 26.46 -13.62
N GLY A 42 -2.34 27.51 -13.89
CA GLY A 42 -2.85 28.87 -14.04
C GLY A 42 -3.54 29.39 -12.78
N VAL A 43 -2.98 29.06 -11.60
CA VAL A 43 -3.54 29.43 -10.30
C VAL A 43 -2.59 30.35 -9.53
N ASP A 44 -3.15 31.28 -8.76
CA ASP A 44 -2.38 32.09 -7.84
C ASP A 44 -1.88 31.26 -6.65
N VAL A 45 -0.57 31.30 -6.42
CA VAL A 45 0.10 30.54 -5.36
C VAL A 45 1.07 31.45 -4.62
N CYS A 46 1.00 31.46 -3.29
CA CYS A 46 1.97 32.16 -2.45
C CYS A 46 2.43 31.26 -1.29
N THR A 47 3.61 31.55 -0.75
CA THR A 47 4.11 30.89 0.45
C THR A 47 4.66 31.89 1.46
N ILE A 48 4.35 31.65 2.74
CA ILE A 48 4.91 32.35 3.89
C ILE A 48 5.66 31.30 4.71
N LEU A 49 6.97 31.45 4.83
CA LEU A 49 7.85 30.43 5.42
C LEU A 49 8.68 31.00 6.55
N HIS A 50 8.75 30.23 7.64
CA HIS A 50 9.68 30.44 8.73
C HIS A 50 10.59 29.22 8.85
N CYS A 51 11.88 29.39 8.51
CA CYS A 51 12.83 28.28 8.39
C CYS A 51 13.98 28.33 9.41
N ASN A 52 14.15 29.44 10.14
CA ASN A 52 15.32 29.67 10.96
C ASN A 52 14.94 29.93 12.42
N ASP A 53 15.35 29.02 13.30
CA ASP A 53 15.11 29.15 14.74
C ASP A 53 15.91 30.32 15.38
N LEU A 54 16.94 30.82 14.68
CA LEU A 54 17.78 31.94 15.15
C LEU A 54 17.49 33.26 14.45
N ASP A 55 16.65 33.26 13.42
CA ASP A 55 16.30 34.47 12.66
C ASP A 55 14.78 34.50 12.48
N PRO A 56 14.09 35.46 13.10
CA PRO A 56 12.64 35.57 13.03
C PRO A 56 12.14 35.97 11.63
N GLN A 57 13.01 36.27 10.67
CA GLN A 57 12.60 36.75 9.36
C GLN A 57 11.69 35.73 8.62
N LEU A 58 10.50 36.21 8.25
CA LEU A 58 9.60 35.50 7.36
C LEU A 58 10.06 35.68 5.91
N GLU A 59 10.08 34.57 5.19
CA GLU A 59 10.35 34.56 3.76
C GLU A 59 9.03 34.46 2.99
N PHE A 60 8.89 35.36 2.03
CA PHE A 60 7.72 35.48 1.18
C PHE A 60 8.08 35.09 -0.26
N TRP A 61 7.17 34.41 -0.93
CA TRP A 61 7.26 34.14 -2.36
C TRP A 61 5.86 34.19 -2.98
N PRO A 62 5.67 34.81 -4.16
CA PRO A 62 6.70 35.35 -5.09
C PRO A 62 7.43 36.61 -4.60
N SER A 63 6.67 37.55 -4.05
CA SER A 63 7.14 38.72 -3.32
C SER A 63 6.20 38.96 -2.13
N LYS A 64 6.57 39.89 -1.25
CA LYS A 64 5.70 40.26 -0.11
C LYS A 64 4.36 40.83 -0.58
N SER A 65 4.37 41.77 -1.53
CA SER A 65 3.15 42.40 -2.05
C SER A 65 2.22 41.42 -2.78
N GLU A 66 2.80 40.52 -3.60
CA GLU A 66 2.03 39.48 -4.29
C GLU A 66 1.41 38.51 -3.29
N THR A 67 2.17 38.12 -2.26
CA THR A 67 1.66 37.25 -1.19
C THR A 67 0.51 37.93 -0.44
N GLU A 68 0.65 39.21 -0.11
CA GLU A 68 -0.40 39.98 0.56
C GLU A 68 -1.66 40.10 -0.30
N ARG A 69 -1.54 40.31 -1.62
CA ARG A 69 -2.69 40.30 -2.55
C ARG A 69 -3.42 38.97 -2.52
N VAL A 70 -2.70 37.85 -2.70
CA VAL A 70 -3.28 36.50 -2.72
C VAL A 70 -3.93 36.16 -1.38
N VAL A 71 -3.32 36.55 -0.26
CA VAL A 71 -3.89 36.36 1.08
C VAL A 71 -5.15 37.20 1.27
N ALA A 72 -5.17 38.46 0.84
CA ALA A 72 -6.34 39.32 0.93
C ALA A 72 -7.51 38.78 0.10
N GLU A 73 -7.23 38.32 -1.13
CA GLU A 73 -8.22 37.65 -1.98
C GLU A 73 -8.76 36.39 -1.30
N PHE A 74 -7.89 35.53 -0.76
CA PHE A 74 -8.32 34.34 -0.01
C PHE A 74 -9.19 34.69 1.20
N GLN A 75 -8.85 35.75 1.94
CA GLN A 75 -9.62 36.21 3.10
C GLN A 75 -10.99 36.80 2.72
N SER A 76 -11.13 37.33 1.51
CA SER A 76 -12.42 37.83 0.99
C SER A 76 -13.42 36.72 0.66
N LEU A 77 -12.97 35.47 0.51
CA LEU A 77 -13.82 34.31 0.23
C LEU A 77 -14.67 33.92 1.46
N SER A 78 -15.80 33.25 1.22
CA SER A 78 -16.61 32.71 2.33
C SER A 78 -15.85 31.65 3.14
N ARG A 79 -16.19 31.49 4.42
CA ARG A 79 -15.60 30.46 5.31
C ARG A 79 -15.63 29.05 4.69
N ARG A 80 -16.72 28.71 3.98
CA ARG A 80 -16.87 27.41 3.31
C ARG A 80 -15.85 27.23 2.19
N GLN A 81 -15.62 28.26 1.39
CA GLN A 81 -14.62 28.24 0.32
C GLN A 81 -13.20 28.16 0.88
N GLN A 82 -12.87 28.99 1.87
CA GLN A 82 -11.55 28.99 2.51
C GLN A 82 -11.15 27.61 3.06
N THR A 83 -12.10 26.89 3.66
CA THR A 83 -11.80 25.62 4.36
C THR A 83 -12.01 24.35 3.56
N ARG A 84 -12.56 24.45 2.34
CA ARG A 84 -12.87 23.29 1.49
C ARG A 84 -11.67 22.34 1.34
N ASN A 85 -10.49 22.91 1.09
CA ASN A 85 -9.25 22.16 0.85
C ASN A 85 -8.13 22.48 1.84
N MET A 86 -8.45 23.16 2.96
CA MET A 86 -7.44 23.53 3.95
C MET A 86 -6.90 22.30 4.68
N VAL A 87 -5.57 22.23 4.76
CA VAL A 87 -4.84 21.21 5.52
C VAL A 87 -4.01 21.91 6.58
N ASP A 88 -4.38 21.68 7.83
CA ASP A 88 -3.59 22.09 8.98
C ASP A 88 -2.67 20.95 9.49
N VAL A 89 -1.68 21.31 10.29
CA VAL A 89 -0.70 20.36 10.86
C VAL A 89 -1.39 19.29 11.71
N LYS A 90 -2.45 19.63 12.44
CA LYS A 90 -3.18 18.70 13.33
C LYS A 90 -3.95 17.65 12.51
N LYS A 91 -4.68 18.08 11.47
CA LYS A 91 -5.42 17.23 10.52
C LYS A 91 -4.47 16.35 9.73
N PHE A 92 -3.35 16.89 9.26
CA PHE A 92 -2.31 16.11 8.58
C PHE A 92 -1.70 15.05 9.52
N THR A 93 -1.36 15.43 10.75
CA THR A 93 -0.81 14.51 11.74
C THR A 93 -1.79 13.40 12.09
N ARG A 94 -3.05 13.73 12.34
CA ARG A 94 -4.12 12.74 12.59
C ARG A 94 -4.26 11.76 11.42
N LYS A 95 -4.25 12.25 10.18
CA LYS A 95 -4.29 11.41 8.97
C LYS A 95 -3.10 10.44 8.92
N ASN A 96 -1.91 10.91 9.28
CA ASN A 96 -0.73 10.05 9.32
C ASN A 96 -0.77 9.00 10.44
N ILE A 97 -1.33 9.34 11.60
CA ILE A 97 -1.56 8.38 12.69
C ILE A 97 -2.48 7.25 12.23
N VAL A 98 -3.60 7.59 11.57
CA VAL A 98 -4.53 6.58 11.03
C VAL A 98 -3.80 5.67 10.03
N LYS A 99 -3.06 6.24 9.07
CA LYS A 99 -2.26 5.45 8.11
C LYS A 99 -1.19 4.57 8.78
N ALA A 100 -0.58 5.04 9.86
CA ALA A 100 0.41 4.27 10.60
C ALA A 100 -0.26 3.09 11.33
N LYS A 101 -1.43 3.31 11.95
CA LYS A 101 -2.24 2.26 12.58
C LYS A 101 -2.69 1.21 11.56
N GLU A 102 -3.17 1.63 10.40
CA GLU A 102 -3.55 0.71 9.32
C GLU A 102 -2.38 -0.17 8.86
N LYS A 103 -1.19 0.41 8.71
CA LYS A 103 0.03 -0.34 8.38
C LYS A 103 0.41 -1.33 9.47
N LEU A 104 0.31 -0.92 10.73
CA LEU A 104 0.58 -1.79 11.87
C LEU A 104 -0.40 -2.97 11.88
N GLN A 105 -1.70 -2.71 11.72
CA GLN A 105 -2.72 -3.75 11.67
C GLN A 105 -2.45 -4.75 10.55
N LYS A 106 -2.10 -4.28 9.34
CA LYS A 106 -1.72 -5.16 8.22
C LYS A 106 -0.51 -6.04 8.56
N LEU A 107 0.50 -5.49 9.23
CA LEU A 107 1.67 -6.26 9.66
C LEU A 107 1.32 -7.30 10.72
N VAL A 108 0.49 -6.94 11.70
CA VAL A 108 0.02 -7.85 12.75
C VAL A 108 -0.79 -9.00 12.13
N SER A 109 -1.74 -8.70 11.25
CA SER A 109 -2.54 -9.73 10.57
C SER A 109 -1.67 -10.63 9.69
N ALA A 110 -0.74 -10.07 8.92
CA ALA A 110 0.17 -10.85 8.08
C ALA A 110 1.12 -11.73 8.92
N ASN A 111 1.55 -11.25 10.09
CA ASN A 111 2.35 -12.05 11.01
C ASN A 111 1.52 -13.19 11.62
N ARG A 112 0.29 -12.89 12.04
CA ARG A 112 -0.64 -13.90 12.58
C ARG A 112 -0.94 -15.00 11.57
N GLU A 113 -1.16 -14.64 10.31
CA GLU A 113 -1.36 -15.61 9.22
C GLU A 113 -0.14 -16.54 9.07
N LYS A 114 1.09 -16.01 9.15
CA LYS A 114 2.32 -16.82 9.10
C LYS A 114 2.46 -17.75 10.30
N GLU A 115 2.17 -17.27 11.50
CA GLU A 115 2.19 -18.07 12.72
C GLU A 115 1.21 -19.25 12.61
N LEU A 116 -0.03 -18.97 12.21
CA LEU A 116 -1.07 -20.00 12.05
C LEU A 116 -0.75 -20.97 10.90
N THR A 117 -0.17 -20.47 9.80
CA THR A 117 0.32 -21.33 8.71
C THR A 117 1.40 -22.29 9.22
N LYS A 118 2.32 -21.81 10.07
CA LYS A 118 3.35 -22.67 10.67
C LYS A 118 2.71 -23.72 11.59
N VAL A 119 1.79 -23.31 12.47
CA VAL A 119 1.05 -24.21 13.35
C VAL A 119 0.34 -25.31 12.55
N MET A 120 -0.39 -24.94 11.49
CA MET A 120 -1.05 -25.88 10.59
C MET A 120 -0.07 -26.94 10.06
N PHE A 121 1.08 -26.52 9.52
CA PHE A 121 2.09 -27.45 9.00
C PHE A 121 2.76 -28.30 10.09
N ASP A 122 2.97 -27.76 11.29
CA ASP A 122 3.50 -28.52 12.42
C ASP A 122 2.51 -29.58 12.89
N CYS A 123 1.20 -29.28 12.91
CA CYS A 123 0.15 -30.27 13.20
C CYS A 123 0.09 -31.36 12.13
N LEU A 124 0.08 -30.99 10.84
CA LEU A 124 0.07 -31.95 9.73
C LEU A 124 1.29 -32.88 9.73
N ALA A 125 2.44 -32.39 10.20
CA ALA A 125 3.65 -33.19 10.31
C ALA A 125 3.75 -33.98 11.63
N GLY A 126 2.72 -33.94 12.49
CA GLY A 126 2.72 -34.60 13.79
C GLY A 126 3.71 -34.01 14.81
N ARG A 127 4.21 -32.78 14.58
CA ARG A 127 5.16 -32.10 15.48
C ARG A 127 4.47 -31.29 16.58
N LEU A 128 3.18 -31.02 16.44
CA LEU A 128 2.41 -30.19 17.37
C LEU A 128 0.99 -30.74 17.54
N GLU A 129 0.60 -31.00 18.78
CA GLU A 129 -0.78 -31.29 19.16
C GLU A 129 -1.44 -30.03 19.73
N LEU A 130 -2.62 -29.67 19.21
CA LEU A 130 -3.37 -28.51 19.69
C LEU A 130 -4.16 -28.89 20.94
N GLN A 131 -3.66 -28.51 22.12
CA GLN A 131 -4.38 -28.71 23.37
C GLN A 131 -5.21 -27.47 23.71
N ASN A 132 -6.53 -27.65 23.73
CA ASN A 132 -7.52 -26.62 24.10
C ASN A 132 -7.29 -25.24 23.44
N PRO A 133 -7.22 -25.16 22.09
CA PRO A 133 -7.06 -23.88 21.41
C PRO A 133 -8.28 -22.98 21.67
N GLY A 134 -8.03 -21.69 21.87
CA GLY A 134 -9.10 -20.71 22.01
C GLY A 134 -9.96 -20.63 20.75
N LEU A 135 -11.25 -20.29 20.90
CA LEU A 135 -12.21 -20.23 19.79
C LEU A 135 -11.75 -19.28 18.67
N GLU A 136 -11.20 -18.12 19.04
CA GLU A 136 -10.68 -17.14 18.06
C GLU A 136 -9.50 -17.70 17.24
N ASP A 137 -8.68 -18.56 17.86
CA ASP A 137 -7.52 -19.17 17.22
C ASP A 137 -7.93 -20.31 16.29
N LEU A 138 -8.95 -21.09 16.67
CA LEU A 138 -9.56 -22.10 15.80
C LEU A 138 -10.19 -21.46 14.56
N ASP A 139 -10.99 -20.41 14.74
CA ASP A 139 -11.61 -19.67 13.63
C ASP A 139 -10.55 -19.09 12.68
N ALA A 140 -9.47 -18.53 13.24
CA ALA A 140 -8.37 -18.00 12.45
C ALA A 140 -7.60 -19.09 11.71
N LEU A 141 -7.38 -20.24 12.35
CA LEU A 141 -6.72 -21.39 11.73
C LEU A 141 -7.58 -21.98 10.60
N GLY A 142 -8.90 -22.09 10.80
CA GLY A 142 -9.84 -22.52 9.76
C GLY A 142 -9.72 -21.67 8.50
N ARG A 143 -9.75 -20.34 8.64
CA ARG A 143 -9.54 -19.42 7.50
C ARG A 143 -8.21 -19.62 6.77
N VAL A 144 -7.15 -19.99 7.49
CA VAL A 144 -5.84 -20.29 6.89
C VAL A 144 -5.87 -21.60 6.11
N VAL A 145 -6.53 -22.63 6.65
CA VAL A 145 -6.71 -23.92 5.98
C VAL A 145 -7.53 -23.75 4.70
N ASP A 146 -8.68 -23.06 4.78
CA ASP A 146 -9.55 -22.82 3.62
C ASP A 146 -8.79 -22.10 2.50
N LYS A 147 -8.06 -21.03 2.85
CA LYS A 147 -7.22 -20.30 1.90
C LYS A 147 -6.15 -21.20 1.26
N LYS A 148 -5.58 -22.13 2.02
CA LYS A 148 -4.57 -23.06 1.49
C LYS A 148 -5.18 -24.12 0.57
N LEU A 149 -6.39 -24.59 0.87
CA LEU A 149 -7.14 -25.46 -0.02
C LEU A 149 -7.46 -24.76 -1.34
N ASP A 150 -7.96 -23.52 -1.28
CA ASP A 150 -8.19 -22.68 -2.47
C ASP A 150 -6.91 -22.46 -3.29
N ASP A 151 -5.78 -22.18 -2.63
CA ASP A 151 -4.47 -22.01 -3.30
C ASP A 151 -4.05 -23.30 -4.03
N VAL A 152 -4.31 -24.46 -3.42
CA VAL A 152 -4.00 -25.78 -4.00
C VAL A 152 -4.91 -26.08 -5.19
N GLU A 153 -6.21 -25.85 -5.06
CA GLU A 153 -7.19 -26.06 -6.14
C GLU A 153 -6.83 -25.22 -7.38
N LYS A 154 -6.59 -23.92 -7.20
CA LYS A 154 -6.15 -23.03 -8.30
C LYS A 154 -4.85 -23.50 -8.95
N ARG A 155 -3.94 -24.08 -8.17
CA ARG A 155 -2.66 -24.59 -8.69
C ARG A 155 -2.85 -25.89 -9.47
N ILE A 156 -3.77 -26.76 -9.05
CA ILE A 156 -4.17 -27.95 -9.80
C ILE A 156 -4.76 -27.53 -11.15
N GLU A 157 -5.73 -26.61 -11.16
CA GLU A 157 -6.33 -26.07 -12.38
C GLU A 157 -5.28 -25.48 -13.34
N ALA A 158 -4.38 -24.65 -12.81
CA ALA A 158 -3.31 -24.06 -13.61
C ALA A 158 -2.34 -25.10 -14.20
N LEU A 159 -2.08 -26.20 -13.49
CA LEU A 159 -1.26 -27.30 -14.01
C LEU A 159 -2.00 -28.12 -15.08
N MET A 160 -3.31 -28.34 -14.92
CA MET A 160 -4.14 -29.02 -15.91
C MET A 160 -4.25 -28.23 -17.22
N LEU A 161 -4.31 -26.91 -17.15
CA LEU A 161 -4.36 -26.02 -18.33
C LEU A 161 -3.02 -25.91 -19.07
N ASN A 162 -1.90 -26.20 -18.42
CA ASN A 162 -0.54 -26.07 -18.97
C ASN A 162 0.06 -27.40 -19.46
N HIS A 163 -0.70 -28.50 -19.48
CA HIS A 163 -0.23 -29.79 -20.02
C HIS A 163 -0.58 -29.92 -21.51
N PRO A 164 0.40 -29.90 -22.46
CA PRO A 164 0.11 -30.28 -23.83
C PRO A 164 -0.16 -31.79 -23.88
N GLY A 165 -1.26 -32.16 -24.54
CA GLY A 165 -1.95 -33.42 -24.36
C GLY A 165 -1.09 -34.69 -24.42
N HIS A 166 -1.43 -35.63 -23.54
CA HIS A 166 -1.27 -37.04 -23.79
C HIS A 166 -2.57 -37.76 -23.38
N VAL A 167 -3.49 -37.85 -24.34
CA VAL A 167 -4.58 -38.82 -24.32
C VAL A 167 -4.14 -39.96 -25.23
N ASP A 168 -3.63 -41.03 -24.62
CA ASP A 168 -3.51 -42.32 -25.29
C ASP A 168 -4.91 -42.89 -25.48
N ALA A 169 -5.37 -42.91 -26.73
CA ALA A 169 -6.46 -43.74 -27.17
C ALA A 169 -5.96 -44.56 -28.36
N SER A 170 -5.77 -45.87 -28.16
CA SER A 170 -6.17 -46.94 -29.09
C SER A 170 -5.70 -48.31 -28.59
N THR A 171 -6.59 -49.04 -27.90
CA THR A 171 -6.61 -50.49 -27.98
C THR A 171 -7.66 -50.87 -29.02
N SER A 172 -7.23 -51.23 -30.23
CA SER A 172 -8.08 -51.89 -31.21
C SER A 172 -7.83 -53.39 -31.16
N SER A 173 -8.81 -54.15 -30.67
CA SER A 173 -8.93 -55.57 -31.01
C SER A 173 -10.27 -55.76 -31.71
N ALA A 174 -10.21 -55.95 -33.03
CA ALA A 174 -11.36 -56.31 -33.85
C ALA A 174 -11.51 -57.83 -33.79
N GLY A 175 -12.49 -58.30 -33.02
CA GLY A 175 -13.01 -59.66 -33.13
C GLY A 175 -14.02 -59.73 -34.29
N ALA A 176 -13.65 -60.39 -35.37
CA ALA A 176 -14.55 -60.69 -36.48
C ALA A 176 -15.50 -61.83 -36.07
N MET A 177 -16.81 -61.59 -36.11
CA MET A 177 -17.81 -62.64 -36.28
C MET A 177 -18.63 -62.33 -37.53
N ALA A 178 -18.45 -63.15 -38.56
CA ALA A 178 -19.38 -63.27 -39.69
C ALA A 178 -20.10 -64.61 -39.54
N GLY A 179 -21.43 -64.57 -39.60
CA GLY A 179 -22.31 -65.71 -39.33
C GLY A 179 -22.84 -66.43 -40.58
N GLY A 180 -23.89 -67.21 -40.33
CA GLY A 180 -24.76 -67.87 -41.32
C GLY A 180 -24.81 -69.39 -41.10
N ALA A 181 -25.92 -70.12 -41.24
CA ALA A 181 -27.30 -69.79 -41.58
C ALA A 181 -28.19 -71.05 -41.37
N ALA A 182 -29.48 -70.80 -41.10
CA ALA A 182 -30.70 -71.53 -41.54
C ALA A 182 -30.92 -73.04 -41.29
N ARG A 183 -32.12 -73.32 -40.73
CA ARG A 183 -33.18 -74.30 -41.12
C ARG A 183 -32.78 -75.79 -41.29
N ASP A 184 -33.52 -76.79 -40.82
CA ASP A 184 -34.96 -76.98 -40.56
C ASP A 184 -35.24 -77.60 -39.17
#